data_AF-A0A067FN34-F1
#
_entry.id   AF-A0A067FN34-F1
#
_cell.length_a   1.000
_cell.length_b   1.000
_cell.length_c   1.000
_cell.angle_alpha   90.00
_cell.angle_beta   90.00
_cell.angle_gamma   90.00
#
_symmetry.space_group_name_H-M   'P 1'
#
loop_
_entity.id
_entity.type
_entity.pdbx_description
1 polymer ?
#
loop_
_entity_poly.entity_id
_entity_poly.type
_entity_poly.pdbx_seq_one_letter_code
_entity_poly.pdbx_strand_id
1 'polypeptide(L)'
;VINVYDQIYESGAAFWPDVHRRIIINLIISQLLLMGLLSTRKADKSTPLLILLPVITIWFHVYCKGRFEPAFVTFPLQEAMVKDTLERATEPNLNLRTYLQDAYVHPVFKGIQEQNPPAVEEEEDSSPLVATKRRNWNASKNESDASSKAGSGTGQ
;
A
#
# COMPACT_ATOMS: atom_id res chain seq x y z
N VAL A 1 -0.63 -14.34 -4.40
CA VAL A 1 -0.49 -13.16 -5.28
C VAL A 1 0.45 -13.50 -6.44
N ILE A 2 1.74 -13.68 -6.20
CA ILE A 2 2.81 -13.74 -7.22
C ILE A 2 2.59 -14.73 -8.39
N ASN A 3 2.01 -15.90 -8.17
CA ASN A 3 1.99 -16.96 -9.20
C ASN A 3 0.66 -17.14 -9.95
N VAL A 4 -0.45 -16.60 -9.43
CA VAL A 4 -1.80 -16.99 -9.92
C VAL A 4 -2.81 -15.84 -9.91
N TYR A 5 -2.71 -14.89 -8.97
CA TYR A 5 -3.73 -13.86 -8.84
C TYR A 5 -3.32 -12.63 -9.62
N ASP A 6 -4.07 -12.34 -10.67
CA ASP A 6 -3.92 -11.12 -11.46
C ASP A 6 -4.88 -10.04 -10.95
N GLN A 7 -4.42 -8.79 -10.92
CA GLN A 7 -5.14 -7.67 -10.34
C GLN A 7 -5.89 -6.91 -11.43
N ILE A 8 -7.20 -7.16 -11.53
CA ILE A 8 -8.08 -6.55 -12.56
C ILE A 8 -8.29 -5.04 -12.33
N TYR A 9 -8.22 -4.60 -11.07
CA TYR A 9 -8.45 -3.20 -10.69
C TYR A 9 -7.39 -2.72 -9.71
N GLU A 10 -6.80 -1.56 -10.00
CA GLU A 10 -5.89 -0.89 -9.08
C GLU A 10 -6.63 0.19 -8.27
N SER A 11 -6.75 -0.04 -6.96
CA SER A 11 -7.47 0.84 -6.04
C SER A 11 -6.55 1.71 -5.18
N GLY A 12 -5.22 1.58 -5.30
CA GLY A 12 -4.27 2.33 -4.48
C GLY A 12 -4.46 2.17 -2.96
N ALA A 13 -4.97 1.01 -2.51
CA ALA A 13 -5.33 0.74 -1.12
C ALA A 13 -6.39 1.68 -0.50
N ALA A 14 -7.26 2.29 -1.33
CA ALA A 14 -8.34 3.16 -0.87
C ALA A 14 -9.35 2.50 0.08
N PHE A 15 -9.39 1.17 0.16
CA PHE A 15 -10.24 0.41 1.10
C PHE A 15 -9.72 0.41 2.55
N TRP A 16 -8.51 0.92 2.80
CA TRP A 16 -7.86 0.87 4.11
C TRP A 16 -8.65 1.56 5.24
N PRO A 17 -9.22 2.78 5.04
CA PRO A 17 -10.04 3.43 6.07
C PRO A 17 -11.24 2.58 6.50
N ASP A 18 -11.84 1.83 5.56
CA ASP A 18 -12.95 0.92 5.85
C ASP A 18 -12.53 -0.27 6.70
N VAL A 19 -11.39 -0.88 6.36
CA VAL A 19 -10.84 -2.00 7.13
C VAL A 19 -10.46 -1.53 8.55
N HIS A 20 -9.78 -0.40 8.67
CA HIS A 20 -9.41 0.18 9.96
C HIS A 20 -10.64 0.46 10.83
N ARG A 21 -11.70 1.07 10.26
CA ARG A 21 -12.96 1.30 10.98
C ARG A 21 -13.56 0.00 11.52
N ARG A 22 -13.60 -1.05 10.70
CA ARG A 22 -14.11 -2.37 11.12
C ARG A 22 -13.28 -2.97 12.25
N ILE A 23 -11.95 -2.86 12.20
CA ILE A 23 -11.06 -3.35 13.27
C ILE A 23 -11.35 -2.63 14.59
N ILE A 24 -11.49 -1.30 14.57
CA ILE A 24 -11.80 -0.53 15.78
C ILE A 24 -13.17 -0.91 16.37
N ILE A 25 -14.18 -1.11 15.54
CA ILE A 25 -15.51 -1.57 16.01
C ILE A 25 -15.39 -2.93 16.72
N ASN A 26 -14.65 -3.87 16.14
CA ASN A 26 -14.41 -5.18 16.76
C ASN A 26 -13.62 -5.06 18.08
N LEU A 27 -12.66 -4.13 18.15
CA LEU A 27 -11.91 -3.86 19.37
C LEU A 27 -12.82 -3.32 20.49
N ILE A 28 -13.74 -2.39 20.16
CA ILE A 28 -14.73 -1.86 21.12
C ILE A 28 -15.66 -2.99 21.59
N ILE A 29 -16.16 -3.84 20.68
CA ILE A 29 -17.00 -5.00 21.03
C ILE A 29 -16.25 -5.94 21.98
N SER A 30 -14.97 -6.22 21.73
CA SER A 30 -14.13 -7.05 22.60
C SER A 30 -13.99 -6.46 24.01
N GLN A 31 -13.78 -5.14 24.11
CA GLN A 31 -13.69 -4.43 25.40
C GLN A 31 -15.02 -4.48 26.17
N LEU A 32 -16.16 -4.31 25.48
CA LEU A 32 -17.49 -4.42 26.09
C LEU A 32 -17.79 -5.85 26.56
N LEU A 33 -17.43 -6.85 25.75
CA LEU A 33 -17.58 -8.26 26.09
C LEU A 33 -16.73 -8.61 27.32
N LEU A 34 -15.48 -8.14 27.36
CA LEU A 34 -14.58 -8.33 28.49
C LEU A 34 -15.10 -7.67 29.77
N MET A 35 -15.64 -6.44 29.65
CA MET A 35 -16.31 -5.75 30.75
C MET A 35 -17.50 -6.56 31.26
N GLY A 36 -18.33 -7.08 30.36
CA GLY A 36 -19.46 -7.95 30.69
C GLY A 36 -19.03 -9.22 31.43
N LEU A 37 -17.97 -9.90 30.95
CA LEU A 37 -17.43 -11.11 31.57
C LEU A 37 -16.87 -10.83 32.98
N LEU A 38 -16.07 -9.78 33.15
CA LEU A 38 -15.46 -9.44 34.44
C LEU A 38 -16.47 -8.88 35.45
N SER A 39 -17.55 -8.24 34.99
CA SER A 39 -18.65 -7.79 35.85
C SER A 39 -19.32 -8.96 36.58
N THR A 40 -19.30 -10.18 36.04
CA THR A 40 -19.85 -11.37 36.71
C THR A 40 -19.00 -11.87 37.87
N ARG A 41 -17.71 -11.49 37.94
CA ARG A 41 -16.75 -12.00 38.94
C ARG A 41 -16.47 -11.03 40.11
N LYS A 42 -17.26 -9.96 40.28
CA LYS A 42 -17.09 -8.94 41.35
C LYS A 42 -15.66 -8.39 41.44
N ALA A 43 -15.06 -8.09 40.29
CA ALA A 43 -13.71 -7.55 40.20
C ALA A 43 -13.72 -6.01 40.35
N ASP A 44 -14.02 -5.52 41.55
CA ASP A 44 -14.30 -4.10 41.82
C ASP A 44 -13.11 -3.15 41.58
N LYS A 45 -11.89 -3.70 41.54
CA LYS A 45 -10.66 -2.91 41.32
C LYS A 45 -10.37 -2.60 39.85
N SER A 46 -10.94 -3.36 38.90
CA SER A 46 -10.59 -3.27 37.47
C SER A 46 -11.58 -2.45 36.64
N THR A 47 -12.71 -2.08 37.22
CA THR A 47 -13.80 -1.32 36.59
C THR A 47 -13.39 0.04 36.00
N PRO A 48 -12.57 0.89 36.67
CA PRO A 48 -12.20 2.19 36.09
C PRO A 48 -11.30 2.02 34.86
N LEU A 49 -10.42 1.01 34.86
CA LEU A 49 -9.59 0.69 33.71
C LEU A 49 -10.45 0.23 32.53
N LEU A 50 -11.39 -0.69 32.75
CA LEU A 50 -12.29 -1.21 31.72
C LEU A 50 -13.14 -0.13 31.03
N ILE A 51 -13.54 0.91 31.75
CA ILE A 51 -14.31 2.03 31.21
C ILE A 51 -13.40 3.00 30.44
N LEU A 52 -12.16 3.17 30.89
CA LEU A 52 -11.18 4.04 30.23
C LEU A 52 -10.75 3.49 28.85
N LEU A 53 -10.63 2.17 28.70
CA LEU A 53 -10.24 1.51 27.44
C LEU A 53 -11.10 1.93 26.23
N PRO A 54 -12.44 1.82 26.25
CA PRO A 54 -13.28 2.21 25.11
C PRO A 54 -13.23 3.71 24.84
N VAL A 55 -13.10 4.54 25.88
CA VAL A 55 -12.98 6.00 25.73
C VAL A 55 -11.68 6.36 24.98
N ILE A 56 -10.55 5.80 25.39
CA ILE A 56 -9.26 6.02 24.71
C ILE A 56 -9.31 5.46 23.28
N THR A 57 -9.94 4.30 23.09
CA THR A 57 -10.06 3.68 21.76
C THR A 57 -10.86 4.54 20.78
N ILE A 58 -11.97 5.14 21.24
CA ILE A 58 -12.78 6.07 20.42
C ILE A 58 -11.98 7.34 20.13
N TRP A 59 -11.30 7.91 21.13
CA TRP A 59 -10.48 9.09 20.93
C TRP A 59 -9.35 8.85 19.92
N PHE A 60 -8.66 7.71 20.03
CA PHE A 60 -7.66 7.26 19.08
C PHE A 60 -8.24 7.13 17.67
N HIS A 61 -9.43 6.56 17.53
CA HIS A 61 -10.09 6.46 16.22
C HIS A 61 -10.34 7.82 15.58
N VAL A 62 -10.87 8.79 16.34
CA VAL A 62 -11.11 10.16 15.86
C VAL A 62 -9.82 10.85 15.45
N TYR A 63 -8.77 10.69 16.25
CA TYR A 63 -7.45 11.22 15.92
C TYR A 63 -6.89 10.62 14.62
N CYS A 64 -6.93 9.29 14.50
CA CYS A 64 -6.47 8.59 13.29
C CYS A 64 -7.28 8.97 12.06
N LYS A 65 -8.60 9.14 12.21
CA LYS A 65 -9.49 9.57 11.13
C LYS A 65 -9.08 10.95 10.62
N GLY A 66 -8.97 11.95 11.50
CA GLY A 66 -8.58 13.31 11.08
C GLY A 66 -7.18 13.41 10.48
N ARG A 67 -6.23 12.59 10.97
CA ARG A 67 -4.82 12.69 10.57
C ARG A 67 -4.47 11.88 9.32
N PHE A 68 -5.06 10.71 9.14
CA PHE A 68 -4.62 9.75 8.13
C PHE A 68 -5.65 9.46 7.04
N GLU A 69 -6.95 9.60 7.30
CA GLU A 69 -7.99 9.41 6.28
C GLU A 69 -7.81 10.32 5.05
N PRO A 70 -7.42 11.61 5.19
CA PRO A 70 -7.23 12.48 4.04
C PRO A 70 -6.20 11.94 3.04
N ALA A 71 -5.17 11.21 3.50
CA ALA A 71 -4.15 10.65 2.64
C ALA A 71 -4.67 9.52 1.72
N PHE A 72 -5.78 8.86 2.08
CA PHE A 72 -6.37 7.78 1.29
C PHE A 72 -7.53 8.25 0.41
N VAL A 73 -8.20 9.36 0.78
CA VAL A 73 -9.40 9.86 0.10
C VAL A 73 -9.09 11.04 -0.81
N THR A 74 -8.16 11.90 -0.41
CA THR A 74 -7.85 13.15 -1.12
C THR A 74 -6.43 13.13 -1.63
N PHE A 75 -6.26 13.41 -2.91
CA PHE A 75 -4.93 13.52 -3.50
C PHE A 75 -4.40 14.95 -3.36
N PRO A 76 -3.24 15.18 -2.70
CA PRO A 76 -2.71 16.53 -2.50
C PRO A 76 -2.18 17.12 -3.80
N LEU A 77 -2.45 18.41 -4.02
CA LEU A 77 -2.04 19.13 -5.23
C LEU A 77 -0.52 19.16 -5.44
N GLN A 78 0.25 19.16 -4.35
CA GLN A 78 1.71 19.15 -4.43
C GLN A 78 2.23 17.88 -5.13
N GLU A 79 1.72 16.71 -4.75
CA GLU A 79 2.11 15.44 -5.38
C GLU A 79 1.62 15.37 -6.83
N ALA A 80 0.43 15.92 -7.12
CA ALA A 80 -0.07 16.03 -8.49
C ALA A 80 0.85 16.84 -9.39
N MET A 81 1.32 18.00 -8.92
CA MET A 81 2.21 18.87 -9.66
C MET A 81 3.60 18.24 -9.87
N VAL A 82 4.12 17.55 -8.84
CA VAL A 82 5.40 16.84 -8.95
C VAL A 82 5.29 15.73 -10.00
N LYS A 83 4.21 14.94 -9.98
CA LYS A 83 3.97 13.89 -10.96
C LYS A 83 3.84 14.44 -12.39
N ASP A 84 3.05 15.49 -12.59
CA ASP A 84 2.86 16.14 -13.89
C ASP A 84 4.18 16.71 -14.45
N THR A 85 5.00 17.32 -13.59
CA THR A 85 6.32 17.85 -14.00
C THR A 85 7.28 16.72 -14.39
N LEU A 86 7.26 15.61 -13.65
CA LEU A 86 8.10 14.44 -13.93
C LEU A 86 7.68 13.74 -15.24
N GLU A 87 6.38 13.59 -15.46
CA GLU A 87 5.83 12.98 -16.69
C GLU A 87 6.22 13.82 -17.90
N ARG A 88 6.06 15.15 -17.83
CA ARG A 88 6.47 16.07 -18.90
C ARG A 88 7.97 16.03 -19.21
N ALA A 89 8.81 15.74 -18.21
CA ALA A 89 10.25 15.58 -18.40
C ALA A 89 10.61 14.23 -19.03
N THR A 90 9.87 13.18 -18.68
CA THR A 90 10.09 11.81 -19.19
C THR A 90 9.60 11.67 -20.63
N GLU A 91 8.40 12.18 -20.92
CA GLU A 91 7.73 12.03 -22.23
C GLU A 91 7.24 13.39 -22.78
N PRO A 92 8.14 14.21 -23.33
CA PRO A 92 7.80 15.58 -23.75
C PRO A 92 6.87 15.66 -24.97
N ASN A 93 6.75 14.59 -25.77
CA ASN A 93 5.99 14.57 -27.02
C ASN A 93 4.64 13.83 -26.93
N LEU A 94 4.20 13.48 -25.71
CA LEU A 94 2.95 12.72 -25.51
C LEU A 94 1.71 13.58 -25.82
N ASN A 95 0.89 13.14 -26.77
CA ASN A 95 -0.38 13.79 -27.08
C ASN A 95 -1.51 13.22 -26.20
N LEU A 96 -1.73 13.83 -25.04
CA LEU A 96 -2.76 13.41 -24.07
C LEU A 96 -4.17 13.32 -24.67
N ARG A 97 -4.51 14.21 -25.63
CA ARG A 97 -5.84 14.22 -26.24
C ARG A 97 -6.14 12.93 -27.01
N THR A 98 -5.21 12.50 -27.85
CA THR A 98 -5.38 11.26 -28.62
C THR A 98 -5.36 10.04 -27.70
N TYR A 99 -4.48 10.04 -26.69
CA TYR A 99 -4.39 8.95 -25.71
C TYR A 99 -5.68 8.75 -24.90
N LEU A 100 -6.32 9.84 -24.46
CA LEU A 100 -7.51 9.76 -23.60
C LEU A 100 -8.84 9.72 -24.37
N GLN A 101 -8.84 9.89 -25.69
CA GLN A 101 -10.06 10.05 -26.49
C GLN A 101 -11.01 8.85 -26.35
N ASP A 102 -10.48 7.63 -26.37
CA ASP A 102 -11.27 6.40 -26.38
C ASP A 102 -11.24 5.63 -25.03
N ALA A 103 -10.62 6.22 -23.99
CA ALA A 103 -10.36 5.54 -22.72
C ALA A 103 -11.63 5.04 -22.02
N TYR A 104 -12.72 5.84 -22.06
CA TYR A 104 -13.99 5.54 -21.39
C TYR A 104 -15.13 5.18 -22.35
N VAL A 105 -14.82 4.88 -23.61
CA VAL A 105 -15.82 4.37 -24.56
C VAL A 105 -16.29 2.99 -24.10
N HIS A 106 -17.60 2.75 -24.14
CA HIS A 106 -18.17 1.48 -23.71
C HIS A 106 -17.54 0.31 -24.51
N PRO A 107 -17.16 -0.82 -23.88
CA PRO A 107 -16.41 -1.89 -24.56
C PRO A 107 -17.03 -2.38 -25.87
N VAL A 108 -18.36 -2.39 -25.96
CA VAL A 108 -19.11 -2.79 -27.17
C VAL A 108 -18.81 -1.90 -28.39
N PHE A 109 -18.44 -0.64 -28.19
CA PHE A 109 -18.15 0.30 -29.29
C PHE A 109 -16.67 0.33 -29.69
N LYS A 110 -15.76 -0.25 -28.89
CA LYS A 110 -14.32 -0.25 -29.20
C LYS A 110 -13.99 -1.06 -30.47
N GLY A 111 -14.65 -2.20 -30.67
CA GLY A 111 -14.42 -3.09 -31.82
C GLY A 111 -14.94 -2.61 -33.18
N ILE A 112 -15.69 -1.49 -33.25
CA ILE A 112 -16.14 -0.91 -34.53
C ILE A 112 -15.03 -0.07 -35.18
N GLN A 113 -14.04 0.37 -34.38
CA GLN A 113 -13.00 1.32 -34.80
C GLN A 113 -11.62 0.67 -35.07
N GLU A 114 -11.46 -0.61 -34.75
CA GLU A 114 -10.21 -1.38 -34.90
C GLU A 114 -9.86 -1.82 -36.34
N GLN A 115 -10.60 -1.38 -37.37
CA GLN A 115 -10.21 -1.67 -38.76
C GLN A 115 -9.03 -0.82 -39.27
N ASN A 116 -8.41 0.03 -38.45
CA ASN A 116 -7.11 0.62 -38.77
C ASN A 116 -6.32 1.13 -37.55
N PRO A 117 -5.50 0.30 -36.89
CA PRO A 117 -4.37 0.79 -36.10
C PRO A 117 -3.08 0.73 -36.95
N PRO A 118 -2.28 1.80 -37.07
CA PRO A 118 -0.86 1.62 -37.34
C PRO A 118 -0.28 0.84 -36.16
N ALA A 119 0.47 -0.23 -36.47
CA ALA A 119 1.14 -1.10 -35.51
C ALA A 119 1.82 -0.29 -34.40
N VAL A 120 1.19 -0.25 -33.23
CA VAL A 120 1.90 -0.11 -31.97
C VAL A 120 2.05 -1.54 -31.52
N GLU A 121 3.27 -2.04 -31.68
CA GLU A 121 3.68 -3.35 -31.21
C GLU A 121 3.28 -3.44 -29.73
N GLU A 122 2.44 -4.42 -29.42
CA GLU A 122 2.18 -4.88 -28.06
C GLU A 122 3.51 -5.44 -27.51
N GLU A 123 4.42 -4.57 -27.07
CA GLU A 123 5.54 -4.95 -26.22
C GLU A 123 5.03 -5.18 -24.77
N GLU A 124 3.98 -5.98 -24.59
CA GLU A 124 3.58 -6.48 -23.27
C GLU A 124 4.06 -7.91 -23.00
N ASP A 125 4.65 -8.61 -23.99
CA ASP A 125 5.15 -9.99 -23.82
C ASP A 125 6.63 -10.07 -23.39
N SER A 126 7.21 -8.99 -22.87
CA SER A 126 8.57 -9.04 -22.32
C SER A 126 8.77 -8.21 -21.06
N SER A 127 7.90 -8.38 -20.07
CA SER A 127 8.42 -8.29 -18.70
C SER A 127 9.35 -9.51 -18.51
N PRO A 128 10.69 -9.36 -18.45
CA PRO A 128 11.53 -10.51 -18.15
C PRO A 128 11.11 -11.03 -16.78
N LEU A 129 10.67 -12.29 -16.71
CA LEU A 129 10.40 -12.99 -15.47
C LEU A 129 11.66 -12.90 -14.60
N VAL A 130 11.68 -11.93 -13.68
CA VAL A 130 12.80 -11.75 -12.77
C VAL A 130 12.82 -12.98 -11.88
N ALA A 131 13.77 -13.87 -12.13
CA ALA A 131 13.98 -15.04 -11.29
C ALA A 131 14.27 -14.56 -9.86
N THR A 132 13.26 -14.60 -8.98
CA THR A 132 13.44 -14.26 -7.57
C THR A 132 14.20 -15.40 -6.90
N LYS A 133 15.53 -15.32 -6.90
CA LYS A 133 16.37 -16.20 -6.09
C LYS A 133 16.14 -15.88 -4.63
N ARG A 134 15.41 -16.76 -3.93
CA ARG A 134 15.22 -16.71 -2.48
C ARG A 134 16.59 -16.79 -1.81
N ARG A 135 17.16 -15.67 -1.37
CA ARG A 135 18.32 -15.68 -0.46
C ARG A 135 17.84 -16.22 0.89
N ASN A 136 18.17 -17.47 1.17
CA ASN A 136 17.95 -18.06 2.48
C ASN A 136 18.92 -17.37 3.45
N TRP A 137 18.40 -16.65 4.44
CA TRP A 137 19.16 -15.86 5.43
C TRP A 137 20.04 -16.71 6.37
N ASN A 138 20.09 -18.03 6.20
CA ASN A 138 20.77 -18.93 7.15
C ASN A 138 22.27 -19.14 6.87
N ALA A 139 22.92 -18.28 6.07
CA ALA A 139 24.33 -18.45 5.70
C ALA A 139 25.26 -17.28 6.06
N SER A 140 24.83 -16.27 6.81
CA SER A 140 25.69 -15.12 7.14
C SER A 140 26.45 -15.23 8.47
N LYS A 141 26.56 -16.42 9.08
CA LYS A 141 27.26 -16.55 10.38
C LYS A 141 28.69 -17.12 10.33
N ASN A 142 29.28 -17.37 9.17
CA ASN A 142 30.61 -18.01 9.11
C ASN A 142 31.69 -17.25 8.32
N GLU A 143 31.48 -16.00 7.88
CA GLU A 143 32.47 -15.26 7.06
C GLU A 143 33.02 -13.96 7.68
N SER A 144 32.79 -13.69 8.97
CA SER A 144 33.31 -12.47 9.62
C SER A 144 34.69 -12.60 10.28
N ASP A 145 35.31 -13.79 10.34
CA ASP A 145 36.55 -13.99 11.13
C ASP A 145 37.85 -14.15 10.31
N ALA A 146 37.84 -13.96 8.98
CA ALA A 146 39.02 -14.22 8.15
C ALA A 146 39.72 -12.99 7.53
N SER A 147 39.22 -11.75 7.74
CA SER A 147 39.83 -10.55 7.14
C SER A 147 40.05 -9.44 8.15
N SER A 148 40.95 -9.67 9.09
CA SER A 148 41.52 -8.62 9.94
C SER A 148 43.00 -8.92 10.20
N LYS A 149 43.78 -9.08 9.13
CA LYS A 149 45.25 -9.05 9.21
C LYS A 149 45.90 -8.85 7.83
N ALA A 150 45.80 -7.65 7.27
CA ALA A 150 46.73 -7.18 6.24
C ALA A 150 46.63 -5.65 6.07
N GLY A 151 47.76 -4.94 6.25
CA GLY A 151 47.95 -3.61 5.68
C GLY A 151 48.11 -2.44 6.66
N SER A 152 49.16 -2.45 7.49
CA SER A 152 49.77 -1.22 8.04
C SER A 152 51.04 -0.93 7.23
N GLY A 153 51.20 0.27 6.69
CA GLY A 153 52.48 0.70 6.09
C GLY A 153 52.37 1.80 5.04
N THR A 154 52.41 3.05 5.49
CA THR A 154 52.45 4.35 4.79
C THR A 154 53.58 4.51 3.76
N GLY A 155 53.29 5.23 2.67
CA GLY A 155 54.23 5.67 1.65
C GLY A 155 55.08 6.89 2.05
N GLN A 156 56.25 6.98 1.41
CA GLN A 156 57.00 8.21 1.13
C GLN A 156 56.89 8.52 -0.35
#